data_AF-A0AAD1YZY4-F1
#
_entry.id   AF-A0AAD1YZY4-F1
#
_cell.length_a   1.000
_cell.length_b   1.000
_cell.length_c   1.000
_cell.angle_alpha   90.00
_cell.angle_beta   90.00
_cell.angle_gamma   90.00
#
_symmetry.space_group_name_H-M   'P 1'
#
loop_
_entity.id
_entity.type
_entity.pdbx_description
1 polymer ?
#
loop_
_entity_poly.entity_id
_entity_poly.type
_entity_poly.pdbx_seq_one_letter_code
_entity_poly.pdbx_strand_id
1 'polypeptide(L)'
;MTTSLKKRRKKHGHVSADHGRIGKHRKHPEGRGNAGGMRHHCILFDKYHPGYFAKAQVEKSKESAPVIDVTEFGYFKVLGKGVLPPSQLVVVKAKLVSKIAEGKNMEQKL
;
A
#
# COMPACT_ATOMS: atom_id res chain seq x y z
N MET A 1 -28.93 -12.82 -9.00
CA MET A 1 -29.79 -11.63 -8.81
C MET A 1 -30.89 -11.64 -9.86
N THR A 2 -32.17 -11.71 -9.43
CA THR A 2 -33.32 -11.68 -10.34
C THR A 2 -33.47 -10.29 -10.99
N THR A 3 -33.92 -10.24 -12.25
CA THR A 3 -34.08 -8.98 -13.00
C THR A 3 -35.27 -8.15 -12.53
N SER A 4 -36.26 -8.78 -11.89
CA SER A 4 -37.50 -8.16 -11.42
C SER A 4 -37.27 -7.10 -10.33
N LEU A 5 -36.28 -7.31 -9.46
CA LEU A 5 -35.97 -6.41 -8.35
C LEU A 5 -35.06 -5.23 -8.74
N LYS A 6 -34.58 -5.18 -9.99
CA LYS A 6 -33.66 -4.12 -10.45
C LYS A 6 -34.36 -2.76 -10.48
N LYS A 7 -33.69 -1.73 -9.93
CA LYS A 7 -34.18 -0.33 -9.93
C LYS A 7 -34.64 0.13 -11.32
N ARG A 8 -33.95 -0.28 -12.39
CA ARG A 8 -34.30 0.05 -13.78
C ARG A 8 -35.73 -0.34 -14.16
N ARG A 9 -36.26 -1.47 -13.65
CA ARG A 9 -37.63 -1.90 -13.96
C ARG A 9 -38.69 -0.99 -13.35
N LYS A 10 -38.41 -0.42 -12.16
CA LYS A 10 -39.28 0.58 -11.52
C LYS A 10 -39.27 1.94 -12.23
N LYS A 11 -38.38 2.15 -13.20
CA LYS A 11 -38.16 3.42 -13.90
C LYS A 11 -38.62 3.41 -15.35
N HIS A 12 -39.29 2.35 -15.80
CA HIS A 12 -40.03 2.40 -17.07
C HIS A 12 -41.08 3.52 -17.03
N GLY A 13 -41.33 4.17 -18.17
CA GLY A 13 -42.22 5.33 -18.27
C GLY A 13 -41.63 6.66 -17.75
N HIS A 14 -40.51 6.65 -17.03
CA HIS A 14 -39.85 7.87 -16.58
C HIS A 14 -38.91 8.42 -17.66
N VAL A 15 -39.05 9.71 -17.98
CA VAL A 15 -38.38 10.36 -19.13
C VAL A 15 -36.84 10.22 -19.10
N SER A 16 -36.21 10.31 -17.94
CA SER A 16 -34.73 10.34 -17.82
C SER A 16 -34.13 9.22 -16.97
N ALA A 17 -34.94 8.25 -16.54
CA ALA A 17 -34.51 7.12 -15.71
C ALA A 17 -33.65 7.52 -14.48
N ASP A 18 -33.99 8.64 -13.83
CA ASP A 18 -33.27 9.27 -12.70
C ASP A 18 -31.89 9.86 -13.00
N HIS A 19 -31.47 10.00 -14.25
CA HIS A 19 -30.19 10.64 -14.59
C HIS A 19 -30.27 12.17 -14.74
N GLY A 20 -31.40 12.77 -14.35
CA GLY A 20 -31.68 14.20 -14.51
C GLY A 20 -31.94 14.61 -15.97
N ARG A 21 -32.59 15.76 -16.16
CA ARG A 21 -32.95 16.26 -17.52
C ARG A 21 -31.82 17.08 -18.18
N ILE A 22 -31.10 17.87 -17.38
CA ILE A 22 -30.13 18.87 -17.88
C ILE A 22 -28.74 18.25 -18.08
N GLY A 23 -28.16 17.66 -17.03
CA GLY A 23 -26.80 17.09 -17.10
C GLY A 23 -26.66 15.88 -18.03
N LYS A 24 -27.74 15.10 -18.18
CA LYS A 24 -27.86 13.86 -18.98
C LYS A 24 -26.81 12.79 -18.64
N HIS A 25 -27.16 11.52 -18.88
CA HIS A 25 -26.21 10.42 -18.70
C HIS A 25 -25.24 10.35 -19.90
N ARG A 26 -23.95 10.62 -19.66
CA ARG A 26 -22.87 10.46 -20.64
C ARG A 26 -22.01 9.25 -20.27
N LYS A 27 -21.34 8.65 -21.26
CA LYS A 27 -20.59 7.39 -21.06
C LYS A 27 -19.42 7.54 -20.08
N HIS A 28 -18.60 8.58 -20.25
CA HIS A 28 -17.43 8.87 -19.40
C HIS A 28 -17.14 10.39 -19.43
N PRO A 29 -17.76 11.20 -18.57
CA PRO A 29 -17.59 12.66 -18.62
C PRO A 29 -16.18 13.12 -18.20
N GLU A 30 -15.49 12.38 -17.33
CA GLU A 30 -14.21 12.83 -16.72
C GLU A 30 -13.06 11.83 -16.88
N GLY A 31 -13.27 10.79 -17.69
CA GLY A 31 -12.28 9.74 -17.97
C GLY A 31 -12.73 8.35 -17.53
N ARG A 32 -11.78 7.40 -17.55
CA ARG A 32 -12.00 5.99 -17.15
C ARG A 32 -11.05 5.61 -16.02
N GLY A 33 -11.52 4.81 -15.08
CA GLY A 33 -10.72 4.33 -13.96
C GLY A 33 -10.21 5.49 -13.10
N ASN A 34 -8.96 5.43 -12.67
CA ASN A 34 -8.33 6.43 -11.80
C ASN A 34 -7.71 7.62 -12.58
N ALA A 35 -8.24 7.91 -13.77
CA ALA A 35 -7.79 9.04 -14.58
C ALA A 35 -8.03 10.37 -13.85
N GLY A 36 -7.11 11.32 -14.02
CA GLY A 36 -7.23 12.64 -13.40
C GLY A 36 -7.00 12.67 -11.88
N GLY A 37 -6.56 11.58 -11.26
CA GLY A 37 -6.38 11.47 -9.80
C GLY A 37 -5.42 12.47 -9.16
N MET A 38 -4.60 13.17 -9.95
CA MET A 38 -3.74 14.28 -9.50
C MET A 38 -4.11 15.64 -10.13
N ARG A 39 -5.11 15.69 -11.02
CA ARG A 39 -5.55 16.91 -11.72
C ARG A 39 -6.95 17.28 -11.26
N HIS A 40 -7.97 17.06 -12.08
CA HIS A 40 -9.36 17.42 -11.78
C HIS A 40 -10.03 16.52 -10.73
N HIS A 41 -9.43 15.39 -10.37
CA HIS A 41 -9.86 14.53 -9.26
C HIS A 41 -8.91 14.52 -8.05
N CYS A 42 -7.94 15.45 -7.98
CA CYS A 42 -6.95 15.48 -6.87
C CYS A 42 -7.62 15.49 -5.49
N ILE A 43 -8.66 16.31 -5.31
CA ILE A 43 -9.39 16.44 -4.05
C ILE A 43 -9.92 15.08 -3.56
N LEU A 44 -10.36 14.21 -4.47
CA LEU A 44 -10.85 12.88 -4.09
C LEU A 44 -9.72 12.01 -3.53
N PHE A 45 -8.54 12.03 -4.15
CA PHE A 45 -7.40 11.23 -3.73
C PHE A 45 -6.76 11.78 -2.45
N ASP A 46 -6.63 13.10 -2.32
CA ASP A 46 -6.04 13.72 -1.14
C ASP A 46 -6.95 13.54 0.09
N LYS A 47 -8.27 13.60 -0.09
CA LYS A 47 -9.23 13.47 1.01
C LYS A 47 -9.44 12.03 1.46
N TYR A 48 -9.57 11.10 0.53
CA TYR A 48 -10.00 9.73 0.83
C TYR A 48 -8.88 8.69 0.73
N HIS A 49 -7.79 8.99 0.03
CA HIS A 49 -6.70 8.05 -0.20
C HIS A 49 -5.31 8.70 -0.01
N PRO A 50 -5.02 9.25 1.20
CA PRO A 50 -3.72 9.82 1.47
C PRO A 50 -2.63 8.73 1.34
N GLY A 51 -1.57 9.04 0.59
CA GLY A 51 -0.50 8.08 0.34
C GLY A 51 -0.83 7.00 -0.70
N TYR A 52 -1.97 7.07 -1.41
CA TYR A 52 -2.30 6.13 -2.50
C TYR A 52 -1.22 6.07 -3.58
N PHE A 53 -0.58 7.22 -3.84
CA PHE A 53 0.52 7.32 -4.77
C PHE A 53 1.90 6.98 -4.14
N ALA A 54 1.95 6.50 -2.89
CA ALA A 54 3.19 6.15 -2.16
C ALA A 54 3.38 4.62 -2.00
N LYS A 55 4.62 4.10 -2.11
CA LYS A 55 4.97 2.65 -2.08
C LYS A 55 5.71 2.24 -0.79
N ALA A 56 5.43 1.04 -0.22
CA ALA A 56 6.20 0.43 0.91
C ALA A 56 6.05 -1.12 1.02
N GLN A 57 7.11 -1.91 1.32
CA GLN A 57 7.07 -3.37 1.66
C GLN A 57 8.33 -3.90 2.40
N VAL A 58 8.27 -5.05 3.16
CA VAL A 58 9.18 -6.29 3.25
C VAL A 58 8.67 -7.36 4.30
N GLU A 59 8.90 -8.70 4.14
CA GLU A 59 8.58 -9.86 5.07
C GLU A 59 9.62 -11.04 5.05
N LYS A 60 9.91 -11.85 6.14
CA LYS A 60 10.50 -13.27 6.18
C LYS A 60 10.66 -14.04 7.57
N SER A 61 10.69 -15.41 7.55
CA SER A 61 10.74 -16.42 8.68
C SER A 61 12.04 -17.29 8.87
N LYS A 62 12.07 -18.30 9.78
CA LYS A 62 13.11 -18.42 10.84
C LYS A 62 13.58 -19.84 11.39
N GLU A 63 14.69 -20.47 10.94
CA GLU A 63 15.15 -21.79 11.51
C GLU A 63 16.67 -22.02 11.69
N SER A 64 17.52 -21.26 11.01
CA SER A 64 18.94 -21.04 11.35
C SER A 64 19.08 -19.54 11.47
N ALA A 65 19.89 -18.99 12.38
CA ALA A 65 20.10 -17.54 12.37
C ALA A 65 20.85 -17.18 11.09
N PRO A 66 20.19 -16.63 10.05
CA PRO A 66 20.88 -16.35 8.82
C PRO A 66 21.94 -15.30 9.14
N VAL A 67 23.18 -15.60 8.79
CA VAL A 67 24.26 -14.60 8.85
C VAL A 67 24.13 -13.78 7.59
N ILE A 68 23.68 -12.54 7.73
CA ILE A 68 23.48 -11.64 6.60
C ILE A 68 24.67 -10.69 6.58
N ASP A 69 25.57 -10.87 5.62
CA ASP A 69 26.56 -9.84 5.32
C ASP A 69 25.90 -8.75 4.50
N VAL A 70 25.58 -7.65 5.16
CA VAL A 70 24.90 -6.55 4.50
C VAL A 70 25.85 -5.76 3.62
N THR A 71 27.16 -5.89 3.83
CA THR A 71 28.20 -5.20 3.05
C THR A 71 28.27 -5.75 1.63
N GLU A 72 28.07 -7.06 1.46
CA GLU A 72 28.03 -7.71 0.14
C GLU A 72 26.84 -7.23 -0.69
N PHE A 73 25.72 -6.96 -0.04
CA PHE A 73 24.55 -6.33 -0.67
C PHE A 73 24.69 -4.80 -0.75
N GLY A 74 25.84 -4.23 -0.39
CA GLY A 74 26.17 -2.81 -0.50
C GLY A 74 25.62 -1.91 0.61
N TYR A 75 25.13 -2.49 1.71
CA TYR A 75 24.63 -1.75 2.87
C TYR A 75 25.67 -1.66 3.98
N PHE A 76 25.80 -0.46 4.55
CA PHE A 76 26.88 -0.15 5.50
C PHE A 76 26.40 0.01 6.95
N LYS A 77 25.09 0.26 7.18
CA LYS A 77 24.55 0.57 8.53
C LYS A 77 23.22 -0.11 8.88
N VAL A 78 23.11 -0.66 10.09
CA VAL A 78 21.93 -1.41 10.58
C VAL A 78 21.19 -0.67 11.70
N LEU A 79 19.86 -0.57 11.60
CA LEU A 79 18.97 0.15 12.53
C LEU A 79 17.88 -0.74 13.15
N GLY A 80 17.54 -0.52 14.42
CA GLY A 80 16.70 -1.43 15.22
C GLY A 80 15.20 -1.13 15.21
N LYS A 81 14.62 -0.70 14.09
CA LYS A 81 13.17 -0.46 14.00
C LYS A 81 12.42 -1.79 13.80
N GLY A 82 11.23 -1.90 14.39
CA GLY A 82 10.42 -3.12 14.35
C GLY A 82 10.81 -4.15 15.41
N VAL A 83 9.99 -5.19 15.54
CA VAL A 83 10.20 -6.29 16.49
C VAL A 83 10.80 -7.44 15.72
N LEU A 84 11.98 -7.91 16.14
CA LEU A 84 12.49 -9.17 15.64
C LEU A 84 11.67 -10.29 16.26
N PRO A 85 11.25 -11.31 15.48
CA PRO A 85 10.46 -12.38 16.05
C PRO A 85 11.25 -13.11 17.16
N PRO A 86 10.65 -13.33 18.34
CA PRO A 86 11.39 -13.72 19.54
C PRO A 86 12.03 -15.11 19.47
N SER A 87 11.49 -16.02 18.65
CA SER A 87 11.94 -17.42 18.55
C SER A 87 13.15 -17.65 17.66
N GLN A 88 13.72 -16.63 17.00
CA GLN A 88 14.90 -16.83 16.15
C GLN A 88 15.86 -15.67 16.22
N LEU A 89 17.11 -16.06 16.35
CA LEU A 89 18.25 -15.17 16.33
C LEU A 89 18.60 -14.88 14.86
N VAL A 90 19.12 -13.69 14.56
CA VAL A 90 19.64 -13.31 13.23
C VAL A 90 20.95 -12.59 13.45
N VAL A 91 22.00 -12.91 12.69
CA VAL A 91 23.33 -12.32 12.87
C VAL A 91 23.64 -11.43 11.66
N VAL A 92 24.12 -10.21 11.89
CA VAL A 92 24.37 -9.24 10.81
C VAL A 92 25.81 -8.76 10.83
N LYS A 93 26.50 -8.91 9.71
CA LYS A 93 27.85 -8.35 9.51
C LYS A 93 27.72 -7.01 8.81
N ALA A 94 28.10 -5.95 9.51
CA ALA A 94 27.98 -4.58 9.04
C ALA A 94 29.12 -3.72 9.56
N LYS A 95 29.40 -2.63 8.82
CA LYS A 95 30.43 -1.66 9.20
C LYS A 95 29.96 -0.74 10.33
N LEU A 96 28.69 -0.38 10.40
CA LEU A 96 28.12 0.49 11.44
C LEU A 96 26.79 -0.06 11.95
N VAL A 97 26.55 -0.02 13.27
CA VAL A 97 25.27 -0.44 13.86
C VAL A 97 24.78 0.65 14.82
N SER A 98 23.46 0.78 14.97
CA SER A 98 22.87 1.69 15.97
C SER A 98 22.63 0.98 17.30
N LYS A 99 22.70 1.73 18.40
CA LYS A 99 22.50 1.22 19.78
C LYS A 99 21.19 0.45 19.97
N ILE A 100 20.12 0.88 19.31
CA ILE A 100 18.81 0.21 19.38
C ILE A 100 18.84 -1.14 18.63
N ALA A 101 19.66 -1.27 17.59
CA ALA A 101 19.83 -2.55 16.87
C ALA A 101 20.73 -3.52 17.65
N GLU A 102 21.84 -3.04 18.21
CA GLU A 102 22.74 -3.85 19.04
C GLU A 102 22.00 -4.51 20.21
N GLY A 103 21.14 -3.75 20.90
CA GLY A 103 20.32 -4.25 22.00
C GLY A 103 19.25 -5.29 21.61
N LYS A 104 19.04 -5.57 20.32
CA LYS A 104 17.98 -6.48 19.82
C LYS A 104 18.49 -7.86 19.42
N ASN A 105 19.52 -8.40 20.09
CA ASN A 105 20.18 -9.66 19.74
C ASN A 105 20.80 -9.65 18.32
N MET A 106 21.19 -8.48 17.79
CA MET A 106 22.01 -8.37 16.59
C MET A 106 23.45 -8.09 17.01
N GLU A 107 24.33 -9.09 16.88
CA GLU A 107 25.75 -8.94 17.24
C GLU A 107 26.57 -8.50 16.02
N GLN A 108 27.42 -7.48 16.19
CA GLN A 108 28.36 -7.01 15.17
C GLN A 108 29.63 -7.86 15.20
N LYS A 109 29.94 -8.54 14.09
CA LYS A 109 31.29 -9.10 13.84
C LYS A 109 31.87 -8.44 12.59
N LEU A 110 33.02 -7.79 12.76
CA LEU A 110 33.90 -7.32 11.68
C LEU A 110 34.67 -8.51 11.11
#